data_AF-A0A5B7I6K6-F1
#
_entry.id   AF-A0A5B7I6K6-F1
#
_cell.length_a   1.000
_cell.length_b   1.000
_cell.length_c   1.000
_cell.angle_alpha   90.00
_cell.angle_beta   90.00
_cell.angle_gamma   90.00
#
_symmetry.space_group_name_H-M   'P 1'
#
loop_
_entity.id
_entity.type
_entity.pdbx_description
1 polymer ?
#
loop_
_entity_poly.entity_id
_entity_poly.type
_entity_poly.pdbx_seq_one_letter_code
_entity_poly.pdbx_strand_id
1 'polypeptide(L)'
;MASAAQPVEQKAVANKPRVCEECGEEAKYTCPGCGRRTCSLGCVREHKAASGCSGLRDRTKLVSKEDMNNLTLLSDYSLLPNTNKLGDLL
;
A
#
# COMPACT_ATOMS: atom_id res chain seq x y z
N MET A 1 23.62 16.50 25.98
CA MET A 1 23.48 17.04 24.61
C MET A 1 22.08 16.73 24.14
N ALA A 2 21.19 17.72 24.16
CA ALA A 2 19.79 17.56 23.80
C ALA A 2 19.64 17.74 22.29
N SER A 3 19.28 16.70 21.55
CA SER A 3 19.01 16.79 20.11
C SER A 3 17.50 16.83 19.90
N ALA A 4 17.06 17.94 19.33
CA ALA A 4 15.69 18.35 19.11
C ALA A 4 14.86 17.29 18.36
N ALA A 5 13.70 16.94 18.93
CA ALA A 5 12.62 16.29 18.21
C ALA A 5 12.02 17.31 17.24
N GLN A 6 12.02 16.99 15.95
CA GLN A 6 11.46 17.86 14.91
C GLN A 6 9.92 17.82 14.94
N PRO A 7 9.22 18.95 14.75
CA PRO A 7 7.76 19.01 14.76
C PRO A 7 7.18 18.39 13.49
N VAL A 8 6.20 17.50 13.65
CA VAL A 8 5.44 16.92 12.53
C VAL A 8 4.34 17.90 12.09
N GLU A 9 4.62 18.67 11.05
CA GLU A 9 3.66 19.60 10.44
C GLU A 9 2.58 18.84 9.65
N GLN A 10 1.36 18.80 10.18
CA GLN A 10 0.20 18.18 9.55
C GLN A 10 -0.38 19.11 8.48
N LYS A 11 0.03 18.92 7.22
CA LYS A 11 -0.50 19.67 6.07
C LYS A 11 -1.90 19.16 5.71
N ALA A 12 -2.91 20.02 5.83
CA ALA A 12 -4.30 19.72 5.47
C ALA A 12 -4.40 19.28 4.01
N VAL A 13 -4.75 18.01 3.79
CA VAL A 13 -4.92 17.43 2.45
C VAL A 13 -6.28 17.87 1.91
N ALA A 14 -6.26 18.84 0.99
CA ALA A 14 -7.44 19.22 0.22
C ALA A 14 -8.05 17.98 -0.46
N ASN A 15 -9.31 17.70 -0.16
CA ASN A 15 -10.02 16.50 -0.57
C ASN A 15 -10.39 16.60 -2.06
N LYS A 16 -9.47 16.21 -2.95
CA LYS A 16 -9.81 16.00 -4.37
C LYS A 16 -10.71 14.77 -4.50
N PRO A 17 -11.83 14.85 -5.25
CA PRO A 17 -12.70 13.70 -5.48
C PRO A 17 -11.87 12.57 -6.07
N ARG A 18 -11.97 11.39 -5.47
CA ARG A 18 -11.26 10.20 -5.95
C ARG A 18 -12.09 9.61 -7.07
N VAL A 19 -11.58 9.74 -8.29
CA VAL A 19 -12.25 9.23 -9.49
C VAL A 19 -11.68 7.86 -9.86
N CYS A 20 -12.53 6.99 -10.41
CA CYS A 20 -12.20 5.69 -10.95
C CYS A 20 -11.35 5.87 -12.21
N GLU A 21 -10.20 5.23 -12.26
CA GLU A 21 -9.25 5.36 -13.37
C GLU A 21 -9.62 4.49 -14.58
N GLU A 22 -10.71 3.72 -14.48
CA GLU A 22 -11.22 2.89 -15.58
C GLU A 22 -12.45 3.54 -16.25
N CYS A 23 -13.42 4.03 -15.47
CA CYS A 23 -14.70 4.54 -16.00
C CYS A 23 -15.00 6.01 -15.67
N GLY A 24 -14.21 6.68 -14.84
CA GLY A 24 -14.44 8.10 -14.51
C GLY A 24 -15.51 8.37 -13.44
N GLU A 25 -16.13 7.37 -12.84
CA GLU A 25 -17.07 7.52 -11.72
C GLU A 25 -16.37 7.73 -10.37
N GLU A 26 -17.10 7.93 -9.28
CA GLU A 26 -16.52 8.01 -7.94
C GLU A 26 -15.86 6.68 -7.53
N ALA A 27 -14.57 6.72 -7.20
CA ALA A 27 -13.80 5.55 -6.79
C ALA A 27 -14.12 5.17 -5.34
N LYS A 28 -14.52 3.91 -5.17
CA LYS A 28 -14.84 3.31 -3.87
C LYS A 28 -13.71 2.44 -3.32
N TYR A 29 -12.88 1.89 -4.19
CA TYR A 29 -11.83 0.94 -3.87
C TYR A 29 -10.47 1.40 -4.40
N THR A 30 -9.40 0.90 -3.78
CA THR A 30 -8.02 1.12 -4.23
C THR A 30 -7.28 -0.21 -4.25
N CYS A 31 -6.66 -0.53 -5.39
CA CYS A 31 -5.90 -1.75 -5.57
C CYS A 31 -4.64 -1.74 -4.69
N PRO A 32 -4.39 -2.73 -3.82
CA PRO A 32 -3.25 -2.71 -2.91
C PRO A 32 -1.91 -3.03 -3.60
N GLY A 33 -1.94 -3.64 -4.80
CA GLY A 33 -0.74 -3.94 -5.57
C GLY A 33 -0.19 -2.73 -6.32
N CYS A 34 -1.05 -2.05 -7.08
CA CYS A 34 -0.66 -0.94 -7.97
C CYS A 34 -1.18 0.44 -7.54
N GLY A 35 -2.06 0.53 -6.55
CA GLY A 35 -2.66 1.80 -6.11
C GLY A 35 -3.79 2.34 -6.99
N ARG A 36 -4.19 1.59 -8.03
CA ARG A 36 -5.25 2.00 -8.98
C ARG A 36 -6.60 2.18 -8.27
N ARG A 37 -7.32 3.25 -8.58
CA ARG A 37 -8.63 3.56 -7.99
C ARG A 37 -9.76 3.05 -8.86
N THR A 38 -10.72 2.34 -8.24
CA THR A 38 -11.82 1.66 -8.95
C THR A 38 -13.15 1.86 -8.25
N CYS A 39 -14.25 1.99 -8.99
CA CYS A 39 -15.61 2.10 -8.42
C CYS A 39 -16.27 0.75 -8.11
N SER A 40 -15.99 -0.28 -8.92
CA SER A 40 -16.71 -1.56 -8.88
C SER A 40 -15.80 -2.77 -9.17
N LEU A 41 -16.31 -3.99 -8.94
CA LEU A 41 -15.59 -5.22 -9.26
C LEU A 41 -15.29 -5.38 -10.75
N GLY A 42 -16.11 -4.80 -11.64
CA GLY A 42 -15.86 -4.76 -13.07
C GLY A 42 -14.55 -4.04 -13.38
N CYS A 43 -14.44 -2.80 -12.91
CA CYS A 43 -13.21 -1.98 -13.03
C CYS A 43 -12.01 -2.64 -12.33
N VAL A 44 -12.22 -3.40 -11.25
CA VAL A 44 -11.13 -4.15 -10.61
C VAL A 44 -10.61 -5.27 -11.53
N ARG A 45 -11.50 -6.03 -12.17
CA ARG A 45 -11.11 -7.13 -13.06
C ARG A 45 -10.51 -6.61 -14.36
N GLU A 46 -11.08 -5.54 -14.90
CA GLU A 46 -10.62 -4.91 -16.14
C GLU A 46 -9.20 -4.36 -15.99
N HIS A 47 -8.90 -3.57 -14.96
CA HIS A 47 -7.53 -3.09 -14.78
C HIS A 47 -6.54 -4.23 -14.51
N LYS A 48 -6.96 -5.30 -13.81
CA LYS A 48 -6.11 -6.47 -13.57
C LYS A 48 -5.78 -7.19 -14.87
N ALA A 49 -6.76 -7.34 -15.77
CA ALA A 49 -6.56 -7.93 -17.08
C ALA A 49 -5.71 -7.02 -17.99
N ALA A 50 -6.01 -5.72 -18.05
CA ALA A 50 -5.32 -4.76 -18.90
C ALA A 50 -3.88 -4.48 -18.44
N SER A 51 -3.64 -4.38 -17.12
CA SER A 51 -2.34 -4.06 -16.55
C SER A 51 -1.54 -5.29 -16.10
N GLY A 52 -2.10 -6.50 -16.21
CA GLY A 52 -1.50 -7.72 -15.68
C GLY A 52 -1.29 -7.70 -14.15
N CYS A 53 -2.09 -6.93 -13.41
CA CYS A 53 -1.89 -6.72 -11.98
C CYS A 53 -2.37 -7.93 -11.16
N SER A 54 -1.50 -8.50 -10.31
CA SER A 54 -1.88 -9.55 -9.35
C SER A 54 -2.89 -9.04 -8.30
N GLY A 55 -2.87 -7.74 -8.02
CA GLY A 55 -3.64 -7.12 -6.96
C GLY A 55 -3.15 -7.48 -5.56
N LEU A 56 -1.94 -8.03 -5.43
CA LEU A 56 -1.29 -8.29 -4.15
C LEU A 56 -0.17 -7.29 -3.93
N ARG A 57 -0.08 -6.74 -2.72
CA ARG A 57 1.04 -5.90 -2.32
C ARG A 57 2.23 -6.79 -2.02
N ASP A 58 3.34 -6.63 -2.74
CA ASP A 58 4.57 -7.34 -2.37
C ASP A 58 5.10 -6.78 -1.05
N ARG A 59 5.00 -7.57 0.02
CA ARG A 59 5.42 -7.18 1.36
C ARG A 59 6.91 -7.42 1.61
N THR A 60 7.57 -8.16 0.74
CA THR A 60 8.97 -8.58 0.85
C THR A 60 9.86 -7.98 -0.25
N LYS A 61 9.52 -6.77 -0.72
CA LYS A 61 10.34 -6.08 -1.73
C LYS A 61 11.74 -5.85 -1.15
N LEU A 62 12.75 -6.22 -1.92
CA LEU A 62 14.14 -5.98 -1.53
C LEU A 62 14.40 -4.47 -1.55
N VAL A 63 14.88 -3.95 -0.43
CA VAL A 63 15.28 -2.55 -0.29
C VAL A 63 16.79 -2.51 -0.12
N SER A 64 17.46 -1.60 -0.83
CA SER A 64 18.90 -1.35 -0.69
C SER A 64 19.23 -0.92 0.74
N LYS A 65 20.44 -1.22 1.23
CA LYS A 65 20.84 -0.85 2.60
C LYS A 65 20.75 0.66 2.86
N GLU A 66 20.97 1.46 1.81
CA GLU A 66 20.92 2.92 1.85
C GLU A 66 19.48 3.46 2.02
N ASP A 67 18.49 2.75 1.49
CA ASP A 67 17.06 3.15 1.52
C ASP A 67 16.29 2.51 2.68
N MET A 68 16.97 1.69 3.49
CA MET A 68 16.39 0.99 4.63
C MET A 68 16.09 1.98 5.76
N ASN A 69 14.84 2.45 5.80
CA ASN A 69 14.35 3.40 6.79
C ASN A 69 13.52 2.72 7.89
N ASN A 70 13.23 3.46 8.97
CA ASN A 70 12.39 2.98 10.08
C ASN A 70 11.02 2.45 9.61
N LEU A 71 10.44 3.05 8.55
CA LEU A 71 9.17 2.57 7.98
C LEU A 71 9.30 1.18 7.34
N THR A 72 10.43 0.90 6.69
CA THR A 72 10.75 -0.42 6.12
C THR A 72 10.92 -1.44 7.24
N LEU A 73 11.67 -1.09 8.29
CA LEU A 73 11.87 -1.95 9.47
C LEU A 73 10.55 -2.33 10.16
N LEU A 74 9.63 -1.37 10.31
CA LEU A 74 8.30 -1.61 10.88
C LEU A 74 7.44 -2.53 9.99
N SER A 75 7.54 -2.39 8.67
CA SER A 75 6.90 -3.29 7.71
C SER A 75 7.42 -4.71 7.87
N ASP A 76 8.74 -4.88 8.01
CA ASP A 76 9.39 -6.19 8.16
C ASP A 76 9.02 -6.84 9.50
N TYR A 77 8.99 -6.07 10.60
CA TYR A 77 8.55 -6.57 11.90
C TYR A 77 7.09 -7.06 11.86
N SER A 78 6.23 -6.40 11.08
CA SER A 78 4.83 -6.80 10.89
C SER A 78 4.66 -8.13 10.13
N LEU A 79 5.74 -8.67 9.53
CA LEU A 79 5.71 -9.99 8.91
C LEU A 79 5.75 -11.12 9.94
N LEU A 80 6.46 -10.94 11.07
CA LEU A 80 6.70 -11.97 12.08
C LEU A 80 5.43 -12.61 12.67
N PRO A 81 4.33 -11.88 12.94
CA PRO A 81 3.10 -12.50 13.42
C PRO A 81 2.41 -13.39 12.38
N ASN A 82 2.60 -13.10 11.09
CA ASN A 82 1.99 -13.87 10.01
C ASN A 82 2.76 -15.16 9.71
N THR A 83 4.06 -15.23 10.02
CA THR A 83 4.86 -16.45 9.86
C THR A 83 4.54 -17.48 10.93
N ASN A 84 4.23 -17.06 12.16
CA ASN A 84 3.83 -17.99 13.23
C ASN A 84 2.55 -18.76 12.89
N LYS A 85 1.59 -18.13 12.20
CA LYS A 85 0.35 -18.80 11.74
C LYS A 85 0.58 -19.88 10.70
N LEU A 86 1.68 -19.80 9.93
CA LEU A 86 2.09 -20.87 9.02
C LEU A 86 2.72 -22.05 9.78
N GLY A 87 3.39 -21.77 10.90
CA GLY A 87 3.93 -22.79 11.80
C GLY A 87 2.84 -23.58 12.54
N ASP A 88 1.72 -22.94 12.87
CA ASP A 88 0.56 -23.60 13.52
C ASP A 88 -0.29 -24.48 12.57
N LEU A 89 -0.04 -24.43 11.26
CA LEU A 89 -0.75 -25.23 10.23
C LEU A 89 0.04 -26.47 9.77
N LEU A 90 1.15 -26.79 10.43
CA LEU A 90 1.97 -27.99 10.24
C LEU A 90 1.97 -28.81 11.54
#